data_AF-A0A835IUV9-F1
#
_entry.id   AF-A0A835IUV9-F1
#
_cell.length_a   1.000
_cell.length_b   1.000
_cell.length_c   1.000
_cell.angle_alpha   90.00
_cell.angle_beta   90.00
_cell.angle_gamma   90.00
#
_symmetry.space_group_name_H-M   'P 1'
#
loop_
_entity.id
_entity.type
_entity.pdbx_description
1 polymer ?
#
loop_
_entity_poly.entity_id
_entity_poly.type
_entity_poly.pdbx_seq_one_letter_code
_entity_poly.pdbx_strand_id
1 'polypeptide(L)'
;MSDLLVKRKLCVESLPNEIWMYILEMGISNYTLGHIDVCSYSICCKHLNKLANQDTLWSTLLDLKFPGSNQDDGGRTSSKKSLYIDVHHKYIHLRARMRHFSVKLDQMDQEMDAIAKQIEDFDPQHSPETLNARSVACRDEFSRMKQEHKSILNGLTDIGL
;
A
#
# COMPACT_ATOMS: atom_id res chain seq x y z
N MET A 1 21.71 -17.98 -52.66
CA MET A 1 21.89 -16.61 -52.15
C MET A 1 20.82 -16.33 -51.12
N SER A 2 20.97 -16.98 -49.98
CA SER A 2 20.30 -16.67 -48.72
C SER A 2 20.84 -15.34 -48.16
N ASP A 3 20.07 -14.75 -47.26
CA ASP A 3 20.45 -13.64 -46.36
C ASP A 3 20.16 -12.21 -46.83
N LEU A 4 18.88 -11.82 -46.77
CA LEU A 4 18.45 -10.47 -46.42
C LEU A 4 17.18 -10.48 -45.55
N LEU A 5 17.09 -11.47 -44.66
CA LEU A 5 16.32 -11.35 -43.43
C LEU A 5 17.09 -10.39 -42.52
N VAL A 6 16.95 -9.10 -42.82
CA VAL A 6 17.31 -8.01 -41.92
C VAL A 6 16.55 -8.28 -40.63
N LYS A 7 17.22 -8.90 -39.66
CA LYS A 7 16.80 -8.89 -38.26
C LYS A 7 16.75 -7.43 -37.86
N ARG A 8 15.60 -6.78 -38.09
CA ARG A 8 15.30 -5.46 -37.55
C ARG A 8 15.30 -5.63 -36.04
N LYS A 9 16.47 -5.43 -35.44
CA LYS A 9 16.59 -5.23 -34.01
C LYS A 9 15.87 -3.91 -33.76
N LEU A 10 14.59 -3.97 -33.38
CA LEU A 10 13.87 -2.80 -32.89
C LEU A 10 14.69 -2.28 -31.70
N CYS A 11 15.45 -1.22 -31.93
CA CYS A 11 16.20 -0.58 -30.85
C CYS A 11 15.18 0.17 -29.99
N VAL A 12 15.34 0.16 -28.67
CA VAL A 12 14.48 0.92 -27.76
C VAL A 12 14.42 2.40 -28.19
N GLU A 13 15.50 2.93 -28.74
CA GLU A 13 15.60 4.32 -29.21
C GLU A 13 14.90 4.58 -30.56
N SER A 14 14.34 3.56 -31.22
CA SER A 14 13.66 3.71 -32.52
C SER A 14 12.22 4.19 -32.41
N LEU A 15 11.62 4.14 -31.21
CA LEU A 15 10.29 4.67 -30.95
C LEU A 15 10.38 6.13 -30.47
N PRO A 16 9.47 7.01 -30.91
CA PRO A 16 9.35 8.36 -30.35
C PRO A 16 9.07 8.34 -28.84
N ASN A 17 9.53 9.39 -28.14
CA ASN A 17 9.34 9.52 -26.69
C ASN A 17 7.86 9.44 -26.29
N GLU A 18 6.99 10.04 -27.10
CA GLU A 18 5.55 10.13 -26.86
C GLU A 18 4.92 8.74 -26.83
N ILE A 19 5.38 7.84 -27.70
CA ILE A 19 4.89 6.46 -27.75
C ILE A 19 5.40 5.67 -26.54
N TRP A 20 6.66 5.85 -26.15
CA TRP A 20 7.19 5.22 -24.94
C TRP A 20 6.48 5.71 -23.68
N MET A 21 6.25 7.01 -23.57
CA MET A 21 5.49 7.60 -22.46
C MET A 21 4.11 6.97 -22.37
N TYR A 22 3.40 6.86 -23.49
CA TYR A 22 2.09 6.25 -23.56
C TYR A 22 2.11 4.76 -23.14
N ILE A 23 3.10 3.99 -23.60
CA ILE A 23 3.27 2.58 -23.20
C ILE A 23 3.48 2.46 -21.69
N LEU A 24 4.35 3.30 -21.11
CA LEU A 24 4.65 3.27 -19.68
C LEU A 24 3.42 3.69 -18.85
N GLU A 25 2.73 4.75 -19.26
CA GLU A 25 1.53 5.26 -18.61
C GLU A 25 0.38 4.25 -18.67
N MET A 26 0.19 3.57 -19.80
CA MET A 26 -0.76 2.46 -19.92
C MET A 26 -0.38 1.30 -18.99
N GLY A 27 0.90 0.94 -18.91
CA GLY A 27 1.38 -0.11 -18.03
C GLY A 27 1.09 0.22 -16.56
N ILE A 28 1.29 1.47 -16.14
CA ILE A 28 0.95 1.94 -14.80
C ILE A 28 -0.56 1.90 -14.57
N SER A 29 -1.34 2.47 -15.49
CA SER A 29 -2.81 2.57 -15.37
C SER A 29 -3.48 1.20 -15.28
N ASN A 30 -2.90 0.18 -15.92
CA ASN A 30 -3.38 -1.21 -15.87
C ASN A 30 -2.76 -2.02 -14.72
N TYR A 31 -2.10 -1.39 -13.74
CA TYR A 31 -1.40 -2.06 -12.63
C TYR A 31 -0.35 -3.10 -13.07
N THR A 32 0.11 -3.03 -14.32
CA THR A 32 1.12 -3.95 -14.85
C THR A 32 2.53 -3.46 -14.54
N LEU A 33 2.71 -2.15 -14.39
CA LEU A 33 3.96 -1.51 -14.01
C LEU A 33 3.78 -0.73 -12.71
N GLY A 34 4.61 -1.03 -11.71
CA GLY A 34 4.72 -0.29 -10.47
C GLY A 34 5.89 0.69 -10.47
N HIS A 35 6.01 1.44 -9.38
CA HIS A 35 7.14 2.35 -9.16
C HIS A 35 8.52 1.65 -9.22
N ILE A 36 8.60 0.37 -8.84
CA ILE A 36 9.83 -0.44 -8.91
C ILE A 36 10.24 -0.65 -10.37
N ASP A 37 9.28 -0.94 -11.25
CA ASP A 37 9.53 -1.13 -12.68
C ASP A 37 9.97 0.18 -13.32
N VAL A 38 9.30 1.29 -13.01
CA VAL A 38 9.68 2.63 -13.45
C VAL A 38 11.12 2.97 -13.02
N CYS A 39 11.49 2.69 -11.77
CA CYS A 39 12.86 2.84 -11.28
C CYS A 39 13.84 1.91 -12.03
N SER A 40 13.44 0.67 -12.34
CA SER A 40 14.27 -0.29 -13.07
C SER A 40 14.52 0.16 -14.50
N TYR A 41 13.51 0.70 -15.21
CA TYR A 41 13.71 1.30 -16.52
C TYR A 41 14.67 2.49 -16.48
N SER A 42 14.66 3.25 -15.38
CA SER A 42 15.52 4.42 -15.25
C SER A 42 17.03 4.08 -15.24
N ILE A 43 17.41 2.84 -14.90
CA ILE A 43 18.81 2.40 -14.91
C ILE A 43 19.21 1.64 -16.18
N CYS A 44 18.25 1.29 -17.05
CA CYS A 44 18.54 0.51 -18.26
C CYS A 44 19.29 1.29 -19.33
N CYS A 45 18.90 2.54 -19.62
CA CYS A 45 19.59 3.40 -20.58
C CYS A 45 19.23 4.88 -20.37
N LYS A 46 19.99 5.79 -21.01
CA LYS A 46 19.79 7.25 -20.91
C LYS A 46 18.39 7.70 -21.36
N HIS A 47 17.87 7.08 -22.43
CA HIS A 47 16.56 7.39 -22.97
C HIS A 47 15.45 7.05 -21.96
N LEU A 48 15.44 5.81 -21.45
CA LEU A 48 14.48 5.36 -20.44
C LEU A 48 14.64 6.09 -19.10
N ASN A 49 15.87 6.48 -18.74
CA ASN A 49 16.11 7.34 -17.59
C ASN A 49 15.36 8.68 -17.70
N LYS A 50 15.42 9.32 -18.87
CA LYS A 50 14.72 10.59 -19.10
C LYS A 50 13.21 10.43 -19.01
N LEU A 51 12.68 9.33 -19.56
CA LEU A 51 11.25 9.02 -19.56
C LEU A 51 10.74 8.68 -18.16
N ALA A 52 11.45 7.79 -17.44
CA ALA A 52 11.09 7.36 -16.09
C ALA A 52 11.15 8.48 -15.05
N ASN A 53 11.77 9.63 -15.36
CA ASN A 53 11.80 10.81 -14.50
C ASN A 53 10.76 11.88 -14.90
N GLN A 54 9.90 11.62 -15.88
CA GLN A 54 8.80 12.54 -16.23
C GLN A 54 7.73 12.56 -15.14
N ASP A 55 7.32 13.76 -14.73
CA ASP A 55 6.34 13.96 -13.66
C ASP A 55 4.96 13.37 -13.97
N THR A 56 4.60 13.19 -15.25
CA THR A 56 3.31 12.59 -15.65
C THR A 56 3.20 11.13 -15.20
N LEU A 57 4.27 10.34 -15.31
CA LEU A 57 4.28 8.95 -14.83
C LEU A 57 4.12 8.87 -13.32
N TRP A 58 4.84 9.73 -12.59
CA TRP A 58 4.76 9.77 -11.13
C TRP A 58 3.43 10.33 -10.64
N SER A 59 2.82 11.27 -11.38
CA SER A 59 1.46 11.75 -11.11
C SER A 59 0.43 10.64 -11.27
N THR A 60 0.55 9.84 -12.34
CA THR A 60 -0.32 8.68 -12.56
C THR A 60 -0.15 7.65 -11.43
N LEU A 61 1.09 7.37 -11.01
CA LEU A 61 1.37 6.49 -9.87
C LEU A 61 0.79 7.03 -8.55
N LEU A 62 0.87 8.35 -8.32
CA LEU A 62 0.29 9.01 -7.16
C LEU A 62 -1.24 8.90 -7.17
N ASP A 63 -1.89 9.18 -8.29
CA ASP A 63 -3.36 9.12 -8.38
C ASP A 63 -3.87 7.68 -8.19
N LEU A 64 -3.12 6.70 -8.71
CA LEU A 64 -3.49 5.29 -8.61
C LEU A 64 -3.31 4.72 -7.19
N LYS A 65 -2.21 5.07 -6.52
CA LYS A 65 -1.86 4.50 -5.20
C LYS A 65 -2.27 5.37 -4.02
N PHE A 66 -2.30 6.68 -4.21
CA PHE A 66 -2.49 7.65 -3.14
C PHE A 66 -3.49 8.73 -3.58
N PRO A 67 -4.77 8.35 -3.82
CA PRO A 67 -5.78 9.29 -4.26
C PRO A 67 -5.88 10.47 -3.28
N GLY A 68 -5.86 11.69 -3.81
CA GLY A 68 -5.91 12.94 -3.03
C GLY A 68 -4.53 13.49 -2.61
N SER A 69 -3.45 12.72 -2.71
CA SER A 69 -2.10 13.22 -2.38
C SER A 69 -1.59 14.32 -3.32
N ASN A 70 -2.15 14.40 -4.54
CA ASN A 70 -1.84 15.45 -5.51
C ASN A 70 -2.48 16.81 -5.19
N GLN A 71 -3.41 16.90 -4.23
CA GLN A 71 -4.12 18.15 -3.90
C GLN A 71 -3.39 19.03 -2.88
N ASP A 72 -2.44 18.48 -2.13
CA ASP A 72 -1.67 19.18 -1.10
C ASP A 72 -0.46 19.95 -1.63
N ASP A 73 -0.37 20.18 -2.96
CA ASP A 73 0.65 21.02 -3.58
C ASP A 73 0.38 22.51 -3.28
N GLY A 74 0.53 22.89 -2.01
CA GLY A 74 0.62 24.27 -1.54
C GLY A 74 1.89 24.94 -2.07
N GLY A 75 1.95 25.18 -3.38
CA GLY A 75 2.95 26.01 -4.05
C GLY A 75 4.41 25.52 -4.04
N ARG A 76 4.68 24.25 -3.69
CA ARG A 76 6.06 23.72 -3.69
C ARG A 76 6.41 23.18 -5.07
N THR A 77 7.52 23.68 -5.64
CA THR A 77 8.09 23.26 -6.94
C THR A 77 8.80 21.90 -6.87
N SER A 78 8.30 20.95 -6.07
CA SER A 78 8.91 19.63 -5.93
C SER A 78 8.44 18.70 -7.05
N SER A 79 9.38 17.99 -7.70
CA SER A 79 9.03 16.96 -8.69
C SER A 79 8.09 15.92 -8.09
N LYS A 80 7.16 15.44 -8.91
CA LYS A 80 6.15 14.42 -8.54
C LYS A 80 6.77 13.10 -8.10
N LYS A 81 7.97 12.79 -8.61
CA LYS A 81 8.78 11.67 -8.12
C LYS A 81 9.12 11.81 -6.64
N SER A 82 9.56 13.00 -6.22
CA SER A 82 9.89 13.26 -4.82
C SER A 82 8.65 13.15 -3.93
N LEU A 83 7.52 13.70 -4.39
CA LEU A 83 6.26 13.61 -3.67
C LEU A 83 5.81 12.16 -3.50
N TYR A 84 5.90 11.35 -4.55
CA TYR A 84 5.61 9.91 -4.47
C TYR A 84 6.48 9.21 -3.44
N ILE A 85 7.80 9.47 -3.41
CA ILE A 85 8.71 8.88 -2.44
C ILE A 85 8.29 9.26 -1.01
N ASP A 86 8.01 10.53 -0.75
CA ASP A 86 7.62 11.02 0.56
C ASP A 86 6.31 10.39 1.05
N VAL A 87 5.29 10.34 0.19
CA VAL A 87 3.99 9.74 0.51
C VAL A 87 4.14 8.23 0.71
N HIS A 88 4.89 7.56 -0.16
CA HIS A 88 5.13 6.13 -0.07
C HIS A 88 5.85 5.75 1.22
N HIS A 89 6.86 6.51 1.64
CA HIS A 89 7.54 6.31 2.93
C HIS A 89 6.58 6.47 4.11
N LYS A 90 5.77 7.54 4.13
CA LYS A 90 4.75 7.73 5.17
C LYS A 90 3.78 6.55 5.24
N TYR A 91 3.34 6.07 4.08
CA TYR A 91 2.46 4.91 3.97
C TYR A 91 3.12 3.62 4.51
N ILE A 92 4.39 3.35 4.16
CA ILE A 92 5.13 2.19 4.71
C ILE A 92 5.22 2.27 6.24
N HIS A 93 5.57 3.43 6.78
CA HIS A 93 5.67 3.64 8.22
C HIS A 93 4.32 3.45 8.92
N LEU A 94 3.24 4.01 8.37
CA LEU A 94 1.90 3.84 8.89
C LEU A 94 1.50 2.37 8.89
N ARG A 95 1.72 1.66 7.78
CA ARG A 95 1.43 0.23 7.65
C ARG A 95 2.20 -0.60 8.68
N ALA A 96 3.49 -0.32 8.88
CA ALA A 96 4.29 -1.01 9.88
C ALA A 96 3.75 -0.80 11.31
N ARG A 97 3.41 0.45 11.65
CA ARG A 97 2.79 0.80 12.93
C ARG A 97 1.45 0.11 13.14
N MET A 98 0.60 0.06 12.12
CA MET A 98 -0.69 -0.62 12.17
C MET A 98 -0.51 -2.13 12.38
N ARG A 99 0.43 -2.78 11.69
CA ARG A 99 0.73 -4.21 11.93
C ARG A 99 1.16 -4.46 13.37
N HIS A 100 2.06 -3.64 13.89
CA HIS A 100 2.49 -3.74 15.29
C HIS A 100 1.31 -3.59 16.27
N PHE A 101 0.43 -2.62 16.02
CA PHE A 101 -0.76 -2.43 16.84
C PHE A 101 -1.72 -3.63 16.76
N SER A 102 -1.91 -4.22 15.57
CA SER A 102 -2.71 -5.45 15.39
C SER A 102 -2.21 -6.59 16.28
N VAL A 103 -0.90 -6.85 16.25
CA VAL A 103 -0.28 -7.91 17.06
C VAL A 103 -0.51 -7.68 18.55
N LYS A 104 -0.39 -6.42 19.00
CA LYS A 104 -0.64 -6.06 20.40
C LYS A 104 -2.10 -6.26 20.80
N LEU A 105 -3.05 -5.94 19.93
CA LEU A 105 -4.47 -6.21 20.17
C LEU A 105 -4.75 -7.71 20.28
N ASP A 106 -4.12 -8.53 19.44
CA ASP A 106 -4.25 -9.99 19.51
C ASP A 106 -3.66 -10.57 20.80
N GLN A 107 -2.54 -10.01 21.27
CA GLN A 107 -1.96 -10.38 22.56
C GLN A 107 -2.89 -10.04 23.73
N MET A 108 -3.46 -8.83 23.75
CA MET A 108 -4.40 -8.43 24.81
C MET A 108 -5.66 -9.31 24.83
N ASP A 109 -6.14 -9.73 23.66
CA ASP A 109 -7.29 -10.64 23.53
C ASP A 109 -7.00 -12.02 24.15
N GLN A 110 -5.81 -12.56 23.88
CA GLN A 110 -5.35 -13.82 24.47
C GLN A 110 -5.22 -13.72 25.99
N GLU A 111 -4.71 -12.60 26.51
CA GLU A 111 -4.61 -12.35 27.95
C GLU A 111 -6.00 -12.25 28.60
N MET A 112 -6.95 -11.55 27.95
CA MET A 112 -8.33 -11.46 28.41
C MET A 112 -9.01 -12.84 28.46
N ASP A 113 -8.84 -13.65 27.43
CA ASP A 113 -9.41 -15.00 27.39
C ASP A 113 -8.77 -15.93 28.44
N ALA A 114 -7.47 -15.79 28.69
CA ALA A 114 -6.78 -16.53 29.75
C ALA A 114 -7.32 -16.14 31.15
N ILE A 115 -7.52 -14.85 31.41
CA ILE A 115 -8.10 -14.36 32.68
C ILE A 115 -9.56 -14.81 32.82
N ALA A 116 -10.36 -14.70 31.75
CA ALA A 116 -11.76 -15.14 31.77
C ALA A 116 -11.88 -16.61 32.14
N LYS A 117 -11.02 -17.47 31.57
CA LYS A 117 -10.96 -18.90 31.92
C LYS A 117 -10.58 -19.13 33.38
N GLN A 118 -9.60 -18.38 33.90
CA GLN A 118 -9.20 -18.48 35.31
C GLN A 118 -10.34 -18.08 36.27
N ILE A 119 -11.16 -17.10 35.89
CA ILE A 119 -12.33 -16.68 36.68
C ILE A 119 -13.42 -17.75 36.67
N GLU A 120 -13.69 -18.35 35.50
CA GLU A 120 -14.67 -19.44 35.35
C GLU A 120 -14.28 -20.69 36.17
N ASP A 121 -12.98 -20.99 36.25
CA ASP A 121 -12.44 -22.08 37.08
C ASP A 121 -12.58 -21.81 38.60
N PHE A 122 -12.68 -20.55 39.04
CA PHE A 122 -12.69 -20.15 40.46
C PHE A 122 -14.09 -19.95 41.07
N ASP A 123 -15.14 -19.65 40.29
CA ASP A 123 -16.50 -19.44 40.82
C ASP A 123 -17.61 -19.83 39.80
N PRO A 124 -18.14 -21.07 39.86
CA PRO A 124 -19.24 -21.51 39.01
C PRO A 124 -20.61 -20.94 39.38
N GLN A 125 -20.79 -20.24 40.51
CA GLN A 125 -22.13 -20.05 41.10
C GLN A 125 -22.62 -18.61 41.31
N HIS A 126 -21.81 -17.55 41.24
CA HIS A 126 -22.34 -16.18 41.39
C HIS A 126 -21.66 -15.15 40.47
N SER A 127 -22.07 -15.11 39.20
CA SER A 127 -21.84 -13.92 38.37
C SER A 127 -23.13 -13.09 38.30
N PRO A 128 -23.16 -11.86 38.85
CA PRO A 128 -24.33 -10.99 38.74
C PRO A 128 -24.63 -10.77 37.26
N GLU A 129 -25.87 -10.99 36.82
CA GLU A 129 -26.28 -10.84 35.40
C GLU A 129 -25.83 -9.49 34.80
N THR A 130 -25.80 -8.44 35.62
CA THR A 130 -25.31 -7.10 35.24
C THR A 130 -23.80 -7.03 34.99
N LEU A 131 -22.98 -7.82 35.68
CA LEU A 131 -21.52 -7.88 35.49
C LEU A 131 -21.18 -8.70 34.24
N ASN A 132 -21.89 -9.81 34.02
CA ASN A 132 -21.75 -10.60 32.80
C ASN A 132 -22.15 -9.78 31.56
N ALA A 133 -23.29 -9.08 31.61
CA ALA A 133 -23.72 -8.21 30.52
C ALA A 133 -22.71 -7.09 30.20
N ARG A 134 -22.07 -6.50 31.22
CA ARG A 134 -21.01 -5.50 31.02
C ARG A 134 -19.73 -6.08 30.43
N SER A 135 -19.36 -7.29 30.84
CA SER A 135 -18.22 -8.03 30.29
C SER A 135 -18.43 -8.35 28.80
N VAL A 136 -19.61 -8.88 28.45
CA VAL A 136 -20.00 -9.15 27.06
C VAL A 136 -20.00 -7.88 26.23
N ALA A 137 -20.61 -6.80 26.71
CA ALA A 137 -20.60 -5.52 26.00
C ALA A 137 -19.17 -4.99 25.75
N CYS A 138 -18.28 -5.07 26.76
CA CYS A 138 -16.88 -4.68 26.61
C CYS A 138 -16.14 -5.52 25.54
N ARG A 139 -16.35 -6.84 25.54
CA ARG A 139 -15.78 -7.75 24.54
C ARG A 139 -16.31 -7.46 23.13
N ASP A 140 -17.59 -7.14 23.00
CA ASP A 140 -18.19 -6.76 21.71
C ASP A 140 -17.60 -5.44 21.18
N GLU A 141 -17.41 -4.43 22.04
CA GLU A 141 -16.75 -3.17 21.64
C GLU A 141 -15.31 -3.39 21.19
N PHE A 142 -14.56 -4.21 21.92
CA PHE A 142 -13.19 -4.58 21.55
C PHE A 142 -13.15 -5.32 20.21
N SER A 143 -14.10 -6.23 19.97
CA SER A 143 -14.24 -6.95 18.70
C SER A 143 -14.54 -6.02 17.54
N ARG A 144 -15.42 -5.02 17.72
CA ARG A 144 -15.65 -3.98 16.69
C ARG A 144 -14.37 -3.22 16.37
N MET A 145 -13.64 -2.78 17.40
CA MET A 145 -12.39 -2.04 17.24
C MET A 145 -11.34 -2.85 16.47
N LYS A 146 -11.20 -4.14 16.79
CA LYS A 146 -10.33 -5.07 16.03
C LYS A 146 -10.75 -5.19 14.58
N GLN A 147 -12.05 -5.30 14.31
CA GLN A 147 -12.58 -5.42 12.96
C GLN A 147 -12.35 -4.15 12.13
N GLU A 148 -12.55 -2.97 12.72
CA GLU A 148 -12.23 -1.68 12.10
C GLU A 148 -10.74 -1.57 11.80
N HIS A 149 -9.88 -1.89 12.78
CA HIS A 149 -8.44 -1.87 12.60
C HIS A 149 -7.99 -2.80 11.46
N LYS A 150 -8.55 -4.01 11.41
CA LYS A 150 -8.29 -4.99 10.34
C LYS A 150 -8.78 -4.47 8.98
N SER A 151 -9.94 -3.84 8.93
CA SER A 151 -10.47 -3.22 7.70
C SER A 151 -9.53 -2.13 7.18
N ILE A 152 -9.02 -1.27 8.06
CA ILE A 152 -8.05 -0.23 7.68
C ILE A 152 -6.74 -0.86 7.19
N LEU A 153 -6.23 -1.88 7.90
CA LEU A 153 -5.00 -2.56 7.52
C LEU A 153 -5.12 -3.25 6.14
N ASN A 154 -6.27 -3.85 5.85
CA ASN A 154 -6.56 -4.45 4.55
C ASN A 154 -6.68 -3.40 3.44
N GLY A 155 -7.34 -2.26 3.72
CA GLY A 155 -7.37 -1.13 2.79
C GLY A 155 -5.97 -0.61 2.47
N LEU A 156 -5.04 -0.65 3.45
CA LEU A 156 -3.65 -0.37 3.17
C LEU A 156 -3.03 -1.46 2.27
N THR A 157 -3.31 -2.75 2.45
CA THR A 157 -2.69 -3.80 1.62
C THR A 157 -3.08 -3.77 0.15
N ASP A 158 -4.30 -3.33 -0.17
CA ASP A 158 -4.82 -3.32 -1.56
C ASP A 158 -4.16 -2.24 -2.44
N ILE A 159 -3.60 -1.20 -1.83
CA ILE A 159 -2.82 -0.15 -2.52
C ILE A 159 -1.42 -0.67 -2.97
N GLY A 160 -1.04 -1.86 -2.49
CA GLY A 160 0.29 -2.43 -2.64
C GLY A 160 0.54 -3.31 -3.87
N LEU A 161 -0.43 -3.52 -4.77
CA LEU A 161 -0.24 -4.25 -6.02
C LEU A 161 0.60 -3.45 -7.02
#